data_AF-A0A940D5S0-F1
#
_entry.id   AF-A0A940D5S0-F1
#
_cell.length_a   1.000
_cell.length_b   1.000
_cell.length_c   1.000
_cell.angle_alpha   90.00
_cell.angle_beta   90.00
_cell.angle_gamma   90.00
#
_symmetry.space_group_name_H-M   'P 1'
#
loop_
_entity.id
_entity.type
_entity.pdbx_description
1 polymer ?
#
loop_
_entity_poly.entity_id
_entity_poly.type
_entity_poly.pdbx_seq_one_letter_code
_entity_poly.pdbx_strand_id
1 'polypeptide(L)'
;MVERYYEIKSYVNVKMVLEWVKIYQCVGLAGLKDLPRSPKLIRNKLSSEKTELIIKLREITGFGAKRLKREFNLPMSSGAIYRVLKENGLIKRVKRKYQKKRELRKEKEKLKPFELIQMDIKYLDDMPEFFKYYSKYKLPRYQIT
;
A
#
# COMPACT_ATOMS: atom_id res chain seq x y z
N MET A 1 30.44 33.77 27.65
CA MET A 1 30.68 32.76 26.58
C MET A 1 31.03 31.39 27.16
N VAL A 2 31.74 31.33 28.28
CA VAL A 2 32.13 30.10 29.00
C VAL A 2 30.93 29.38 29.63
N GLU A 3 29.92 30.09 30.15
CA GLU A 3 28.73 29.48 30.77
C GLU A 3 27.90 28.65 29.79
N ARG A 4 27.63 29.16 28.57
CA ARG A 4 26.99 28.39 27.49
C ARG A 4 27.74 27.10 27.14
N TYR A 5 29.07 27.09 27.31
CA TYR A 5 29.91 25.93 27.00
C TYR A 5 29.74 24.79 28.03
N TYR A 6 29.52 25.14 29.30
CA TYR A 6 29.23 24.18 30.36
C TYR A 6 27.78 23.69 30.34
N GLU A 7 26.84 24.55 29.95
CA GLU A 7 25.42 24.21 29.78
C GLU A 7 25.19 23.15 28.69
N ILE A 8 25.88 23.27 27.54
CA ILE A 8 25.79 22.31 26.42
C ILE A 8 26.40 20.95 26.79
N LYS A 9 27.43 20.93 27.65
CA LYS A 9 28.11 19.71 28.11
C LYS A 9 27.21 18.79 28.95
N SER A 10 26.13 19.32 29.52
CA SER A 10 25.13 18.58 30.30
C SER A 10 24.24 17.67 29.44
N TYR A 11 24.03 18.01 28.16
CA TYR A 11 23.05 17.34 27.30
C TYR A 11 23.66 16.48 26.18
N VAL A 12 24.97 16.56 25.95
CA VAL A 12 25.62 15.91 24.80
C VAL A 12 26.85 15.14 25.25
N ASN A 13 26.96 13.89 24.79
CA ASN A 13 28.12 13.06 25.06
C ASN A 13 29.40 13.70 24.47
N VAL A 14 30.36 14.03 25.34
CA VAL A 14 31.64 14.68 25.01
C VAL A 14 32.38 13.94 23.89
N LYS A 15 32.31 12.60 23.84
CA LYS A 15 32.93 11.79 22.78
C LYS A 15 32.35 12.10 21.40
N MET A 16 31.04 12.30 21.29
CA MET A 16 30.38 12.65 20.03
C MET A 16 30.81 14.04 19.57
N VAL A 17 30.90 15.01 20.48
CA VAL A 17 31.33 16.38 20.16
C VAL A 17 32.76 16.38 19.61
N LEU A 18 33.68 15.63 20.23
CA LEU A 18 35.05 15.50 19.74
C LEU A 18 35.13 14.84 18.35
N GLU A 19 34.30 13.83 18.10
CA GLU A 19 34.21 13.19 16.78
C GLU A 19 33.67 14.16 15.72
N TRP A 20 32.67 14.98 16.06
CA TRP A 20 32.11 16.00 15.16
C TRP A 20 33.12 17.10 14.85
N VAL A 21 33.87 17.58 15.85
CA VAL A 21 34.94 18.58 15.65
C VAL A 21 36.02 18.02 14.73
N LYS A 22 36.42 16.75 14.92
CA LYS A 22 37.41 16.08 14.06
C LYS A 22 36.91 15.99 12.60
N ILE A 23 35.67 15.56 12.40
CA ILE A 23 35.06 15.46 11.06
C ILE A 23 34.95 16.84 10.40
N TYR A 24 34.53 17.87 11.17
CA TYR A 24 34.42 19.23 10.71
C TYR A 24 35.78 19.82 10.28
N GLN A 25 36.85 19.55 11.02
CA GLN A 25 38.20 20.01 10.64
C GLN A 25 38.69 19.36 9.33
N CYS A 26 38.29 18.13 9.04
CA CYS A 26 38.70 17.43 7.82
C CYS A 26 37.84 17.77 6.59
N VAL A 27 36.52 17.94 6.75
CA VAL A 27 35.56 18.01 5.61
C VAL A 27 34.70 19.28 5.65
N GLY A 28 34.85 20.12 6.68
CA GLY A 28 34.04 21.32 6.90
C GLY A 28 32.58 21.01 7.22
N LEU A 29 31.70 21.97 6.91
CA LEU A 29 30.24 21.86 7.13
C LEU A 29 29.61 20.60 6.50
N ALA A 30 30.16 20.09 5.40
CA ALA A 30 29.61 18.92 4.71
C ALA A 30 29.70 17.63 5.55
N GLY A 31 30.71 17.52 6.42
CA GLY A 31 30.90 16.35 7.29
C GLY A 31 29.94 16.27 8.48
N LEU A 32 29.25 17.37 8.80
CA LEU A 32 28.24 17.40 9.87
C LEU A 32 26.85 16.92 9.41
N LYS A 33 26.70 16.56 8.13
CA LYS A 33 25.47 15.94 7.63
C LYS A 33 25.37 14.51 8.16
N ASP A 34 24.17 14.11 8.57
CA ASP A 34 23.91 12.74 9.02
C ASP A 34 24.29 11.73 7.93
N LEU A 35 25.24 10.86 8.25
CA LEU A 35 25.59 9.72 7.42
C LEU A 35 24.59 8.58 7.63
N PRO A 36 24.39 7.72 6.61
CA PRO A 36 23.53 6.55 6.77
C PRO A 36 24.04 5.68 7.92
N ARG A 37 23.20 5.49 8.95
CA ARG A 37 23.49 4.63 10.11
C ARG A 37 23.33 3.13 9.81
N SER A 38 22.96 2.80 8.58
CA SER A 38 22.75 1.43 8.13
C SER A 38 24.08 0.67 8.07
N PRO A 39 24.13 -0.61 8.52
CA PRO A 39 25.31 -1.44 8.37
C PRO A 39 25.76 -1.54 6.91
N LYS A 40 27.07 -1.43 6.65
CA LYS A 40 27.64 -1.57 5.30
C LYS A 40 27.42 -2.97 4.71
N LEU A 41 27.35 -4.01 5.56
CA LEU A 41 27.12 -5.39 5.16
C LEU A 41 25.92 -5.98 5.91
N ILE A 42 24.95 -6.48 5.14
CA ILE A 42 23.78 -7.20 5.67
C ILE A 42 23.94 -8.67 5.29
N ARG A 43 24.35 -9.51 6.25
CA ARG A 43 24.63 -10.94 6.02
C ARG A 43 23.43 -11.74 5.51
N ASN A 44 22.24 -11.38 5.96
CA ASN A 44 20.98 -12.08 5.60
C ASN A 44 20.25 -11.41 4.44
N LYS A 45 20.98 -10.71 3.55
CA LYS A 45 20.40 -10.17 2.33
C LYS A 45 20.11 -11.32 1.37
N LEU A 46 18.93 -11.29 0.73
CA LEU A 46 18.58 -12.24 -0.30
C LEU A 46 19.55 -12.12 -1.48
N SER A 47 19.88 -13.24 -2.11
CA SER A 47 20.61 -13.21 -3.38
C SER A 47 19.78 -12.52 -4.47
N SER A 48 20.47 -11.94 -5.46
CA SER A 48 19.83 -11.32 -6.63
C SER A 48 18.91 -12.30 -7.35
N GLU A 49 19.37 -13.53 -7.57
CA GLU A 49 18.61 -14.61 -8.22
C GLU A 49 17.25 -14.86 -7.55
N LYS A 50 17.23 -14.99 -6.22
CA LYS A 50 15.98 -15.21 -5.46
C LYS A 50 15.05 -14.00 -5.53
N THR A 51 15.62 -12.80 -5.62
CA THR A 51 14.87 -11.55 -5.74
C THR A 51 14.19 -11.46 -7.10
N GLU A 52 14.92 -11.75 -8.17
CA GLU A 52 14.41 -11.81 -9.55
C GLU A 52 13.33 -12.88 -9.71
N LEU A 53 13.52 -14.05 -9.11
CA LEU A 53 12.50 -15.10 -9.10
C LEU A 53 11.18 -14.61 -8.48
N ILE A 54 11.24 -13.91 -7.34
CA ILE A 54 10.04 -13.34 -6.70
C ILE A 54 9.35 -12.33 -7.61
N ILE A 55 10.12 -11.45 -8.26
CA ILE A 55 9.60 -10.41 -9.16
C ILE A 55 8.90 -11.06 -10.35
N LYS A 56 9.56 -12.02 -11.02
CA LYS A 56 9.01 -12.74 -12.16
C LYS A 56 7.72 -13.47 -11.80
N LEU A 57 7.70 -14.19 -10.66
CA LEU A 57 6.50 -14.88 -10.18
C LEU A 57 5.37 -13.90 -9.89
N ARG A 58 5.66 -12.72 -9.34
CA ARG A 58 4.67 -11.68 -9.08
C ARG A 58 4.08 -11.11 -10.37
N GLU A 59 4.90 -10.89 -11.38
CA GLU A 59 4.46 -10.36 -12.67
C GLU A 59 3.56 -11.34 -13.42
N ILE A 60 3.91 -12.63 -13.41
CA ILE A 60 3.12 -13.68 -14.07
C ILE A 60 1.79 -13.95 -13.34
N THR A 61 1.82 -14.05 -12.01
CA THR A 61 0.65 -14.54 -11.24
C THR A 61 -0.18 -13.45 -10.59
N GLY A 62 0.39 -12.27 -10.33
CA GLY A 62 -0.24 -11.24 -9.50
C GLY A 62 -0.43 -11.65 -8.03
N PHE A 63 0.13 -12.77 -7.58
CA PHE A 63 -0.08 -13.28 -6.21
C PHE A 63 0.64 -12.45 -5.15
N GLY A 64 0.02 -12.36 -3.98
CA GLY A 64 0.62 -11.72 -2.80
C GLY A 64 1.66 -12.63 -2.13
N ALA A 65 2.51 -12.05 -1.27
CA ALA A 65 3.66 -12.74 -0.67
C ALA A 65 3.33 -14.07 0.03
N LYS A 66 2.22 -14.14 0.79
CA LYS A 66 1.78 -15.39 1.45
C LYS A 66 1.40 -16.48 0.43
N ARG A 67 0.68 -16.10 -0.62
CA ARG A 67 0.24 -17.01 -1.67
C ARG A 67 1.42 -17.49 -2.52
N LEU A 68 2.34 -16.59 -2.88
CA LEU A 68 3.59 -16.97 -3.56
C LEU A 68 4.38 -18.01 -2.76
N LYS A 69 4.51 -17.83 -1.45
CA LYS A 69 5.20 -18.82 -0.60
C LYS A 69 4.51 -20.19 -0.65
N ARG A 70 3.17 -20.22 -0.56
CA ARG A 70 2.38 -21.46 -0.51
C ARG A 70 2.35 -22.20 -1.86
N GLU A 71 2.12 -21.49 -2.95
CA GLU A 71 1.94 -22.11 -4.27
C GLU A 71 3.28 -22.56 -4.88
N PHE A 72 4.37 -21.84 -4.62
CA PHE A 72 5.70 -22.13 -5.19
C PHE A 72 6.69 -22.70 -4.18
N ASN A 73 6.24 -23.07 -2.97
CA ASN A 73 7.06 -23.63 -1.88
C ASN A 73 8.40 -22.90 -1.68
N LEU A 74 8.38 -21.57 -1.75
CA LEU A 74 9.60 -20.77 -1.68
C LEU A 74 10.27 -20.93 -0.30
N PRO A 75 11.61 -21.09 -0.24
CA PRO A 75 12.34 -21.29 1.01
C PRO A 75 12.38 -20.03 1.89
N MET A 76 11.89 -18.91 1.38
CA MET A 76 11.95 -17.60 2.02
C MET A 76 10.71 -17.33 2.88
N SER A 77 10.86 -16.53 3.93
CA SER A 77 9.72 -16.11 4.73
C SER A 77 8.79 -15.20 3.91
N SER A 78 7.50 -15.21 4.24
CA SER A 78 6.53 -14.30 3.59
C SER A 78 6.88 -12.83 3.80
N GLY A 79 7.56 -12.49 4.91
CA GLY A 79 8.07 -11.15 5.18
C GLY A 79 9.20 -10.75 4.24
N ALA A 80 10.15 -11.67 3.95
CA ALA A 80 11.22 -11.42 2.99
C ALA A 80 10.66 -11.18 1.58
N ILE A 81 9.71 -12.03 1.15
CA ILE A 81 9.02 -11.88 -0.14
C ILE A 81 8.29 -10.53 -0.19
N TYR A 82 7.54 -10.17 0.86
CA TYR A 82 6.84 -8.88 0.94
C TYR A 82 7.81 -7.70 0.83
N ARG A 83 8.95 -7.75 1.52
CA ARG A 83 9.97 -6.69 1.46
C ARG A 83 10.51 -6.51 0.04
N VAL A 84 10.87 -7.61 -0.64
CA VAL A 84 11.30 -7.57 -2.05
C VAL A 84 10.25 -6.92 -2.93
N LEU A 85 8.98 -7.33 -2.80
CA LEU A 85 7.90 -6.74 -3.58
C LEU A 85 7.69 -5.25 -3.29
N LYS A 86 7.87 -4.83 -2.03
CA LYS A 86 7.73 -3.43 -1.60
C LYS A 86 8.86 -2.56 -2.14
N GLU A 87 10.10 -3.04 -2.04
CA GLU A 87 11.30 -2.34 -2.55
C GLU A 87 11.24 -2.14 -4.06
N ASN A 88 10.68 -3.11 -4.79
CA ASN A 88 10.48 -3.03 -6.25
C ASN A 88 9.16 -2.34 -6.67
N GLY A 89 8.39 -1.76 -5.75
CA GLY A 89 7.16 -1.03 -6.09
C GLY A 89 6.00 -1.89 -6.62
N LEU A 90 6.07 -3.22 -6.51
CA LEU A 90 5.09 -4.18 -7.05
C LEU A 90 3.83 -4.34 -6.17
N ILE A 91 3.78 -3.59 -5.06
CA ILE A 91 2.64 -3.57 -4.14
C ILE A 91 1.81 -2.32 -4.40
N LYS A 92 0.70 -2.49 -5.11
CA LYS A 92 -0.29 -1.43 -5.28
C LYS A 92 -1.08 -1.24 -4.00
N ARG A 93 -1.21 0.01 -3.55
CA ARG A 93 -2.12 0.36 -2.45
C ARG A 93 -3.57 0.19 -2.92
N VAL A 94 -4.36 -0.56 -2.16
CA VAL A 94 -5.79 -0.71 -2.45
C VAL A 94 -6.49 0.62 -2.13
N LYS A 95 -7.21 1.17 -3.12
CA LYS A 95 -8.02 2.38 -2.92
C LYS A 95 -9.14 2.10 -1.91
N ARG A 96 -9.36 3.01 -0.98
CA ARG A 96 -10.46 2.94 0.00
C ARG A 96 -11.81 3.10 -0.71
N LYS A 97 -12.90 2.57 -0.10
CA LYS A 97 -14.26 2.62 -0.67
C LYS A 97 -14.68 4.03 -1.08
N TYR A 98 -14.41 5.04 -0.24
CA TYR A 98 -14.76 6.43 -0.53
C TYR A 98 -13.98 7.01 -1.73
N GLN A 99 -12.72 6.63 -1.90
CA GLN A 99 -11.88 7.08 -3.02
C GLN A 99 -12.44 6.56 -4.35
N LYS A 100 -12.77 5.26 -4.40
CA LYS A 100 -13.40 4.64 -5.57
C LYS A 100 -14.73 5.32 -5.92
N LYS A 101 -15.59 5.59 -4.92
CA LYS A 101 -16.87 6.29 -5.13
C LYS A 101 -16.66 7.70 -5.70
N ARG A 102 -15.66 8.44 -5.22
CA ARG A 102 -15.35 9.79 -5.69
C ARG A 102 -14.87 9.78 -7.15
N GLU A 103 -13.97 8.86 -7.50
CA GLU A 103 -13.51 8.69 -8.89
C GLU A 103 -14.65 8.31 -9.83
N LEU A 104 -15.51 7.39 -9.41
CA LEU A 104 -16.67 6.98 -10.20
C LEU A 104 -17.67 8.13 -10.40
N ARG A 105 -17.86 9.00 -9.40
CA ARG A 105 -18.67 10.22 -9.56
C ARG A 105 -18.09 11.17 -10.61
N LYS A 106 -16.77 11.42 -10.57
CA LYS A 106 -16.08 12.25 -11.58
C LYS A 106 -16.22 11.70 -12.99
N GLU A 107 -16.21 10.38 -13.14
CA GLU A 107 -16.42 9.76 -14.45
C GLU A 107 -17.88 9.90 -14.91
N LYS A 108 -18.84 9.74 -13.99
CA LYS A 108 -20.26 9.95 -14.27
C LYS A 108 -20.62 11.40 -14.57
N GLU A 109 -19.90 12.37 -14.04
CA GLU A 109 -20.09 13.80 -14.35
C GLU A 109 -19.82 14.12 -15.83
N LYS A 110 -19.05 13.29 -16.54
CA LYS A 110 -18.79 13.47 -17.97
C LYS A 110 -19.95 13.01 -18.86
N LEU A 111 -20.91 12.26 -18.31
CA LEU A 111 -22.03 11.72 -19.07
C LEU A 111 -23.04 12.82 -19.39
N LYS A 112 -23.51 12.82 -20.63
CA LYS A 112 -24.60 13.70 -21.06
C LYS A 112 -25.94 13.19 -20.52
N PRO A 113 -26.93 14.09 -20.34
CA PRO A 113 -28.29 13.67 -20.06
C PRO A 113 -28.76 12.62 -21.08
N PHE A 114 -29.37 11.53 -20.60
CA PHE A 114 -29.89 10.42 -21.40
C PHE A 114 -28.86 9.60 -22.20
N GLU A 115 -27.55 9.78 -21.96
CA GLU A 115 -26.51 8.96 -22.59
C GLU A 115 -26.49 7.51 -22.06
N LEU A 116 -26.77 7.36 -20.76
CA LEU A 116 -26.88 6.07 -20.08
C LEU A 116 -28.20 6.02 -19.30
N ILE A 117 -29.12 5.19 -19.77
CA ILE A 117 -30.37 4.90 -19.08
C ILE A 117 -30.16 3.62 -18.27
N GLN A 118 -30.31 3.73 -16.95
CA GLN A 118 -30.29 2.58 -16.06
C GLN A 118 -31.74 2.18 -15.79
N MET A 119 -32.12 0.98 -16.24
CA MET A 119 -33.39 0.36 -15.88
C MET A 119 -33.15 -0.62 -14.73
N ASP A 120 -33.81 -0.41 -13.61
CA ASP A 120 -33.74 -1.29 -12.45
C ASP A 120 -34.87 -2.31 -12.51
N ILE A 121 -34.58 -3.57 -12.19
CA ILE A 121 -35.58 -4.64 -12.15
C ILE A 121 -35.75 -5.06 -10.70
N LYS A 122 -36.93 -4.77 -10.15
CA LYS A 122 -37.33 -5.21 -8.82
C LYS A 122 -38.24 -6.42 -8.93
N TYR A 123 -37.82 -7.55 -8.36
CA TYR A 123 -38.70 -8.71 -8.21
C TYR A 123 -39.74 -8.43 -7.12
N LEU A 124 -40.98 -8.87 -7.34
CA LEU A 124 -42.14 -8.66 -6.44
C LEU A 124 -42.61 -9.98 -5.82
N ASP A 125 -41.83 -11.04 -5.96
CA ASP A 125 -42.12 -12.38 -5.45
C ASP A 125 -41.82 -12.53 -3.95
N ASP A 126 -41.06 -11.60 -3.37
CA ASP A 126 -40.68 -11.56 -1.97
C ASP A 126 -41.71 -10.88 -1.05
N MET A 127 -42.80 -10.32 -1.59
CA MET A 127 -43.86 -9.63 -0.84
C MET A 127 -45.08 -10.54 -0.63
N PRO A 128 -45.29 -11.11 0.58
CA PRO A 128 -46.35 -12.11 0.82
C PRO A 128 -47.76 -11.57 0.58
N GLU A 129 -47.99 -10.30 0.89
CA GLU A 129 -49.28 -9.62 0.68
C GLU A 129 -49.62 -9.49 -0.80
N PHE A 130 -48.59 -9.36 -1.66
CA PHE A 130 -48.74 -9.22 -3.11
C PHE A 130 -49.03 -10.56 -3.79
N PHE A 131 -48.55 -11.66 -3.21
CA PHE A 131 -48.68 -13.00 -3.78
C PHE A 131 -50.14 -13.37 -4.08
N LYS A 132 -51.07 -13.02 -3.19
CA LYS A 132 -52.53 -13.22 -3.37
C LYS A 132 -53.04 -12.58 -4.66
N TYR A 133 -52.60 -11.34 -4.92
CA TYR A 133 -53.04 -10.58 -6.09
C TYR A 133 -52.36 -11.08 -7.36
N TYR A 134 -51.07 -11.40 -7.29
CA TYR A 134 -50.34 -12.02 -8.40
C TYR A 134 -51.03 -13.29 -8.91
N SER A 135 -51.34 -14.22 -8.01
CA SER A 135 -51.95 -15.51 -8.37
C SER A 135 -53.37 -15.35 -8.93
N LYS A 136 -54.15 -14.39 -8.40
CA LYS A 136 -55.54 -14.18 -8.79
C LYS A 136 -55.67 -13.42 -10.12
N TYR A 137 -54.81 -12.44 -10.37
CA TYR A 137 -54.95 -11.50 -11.48
C TYR A 137 -53.86 -11.64 -12.56
N LYS A 138 -52.95 -12.63 -12.43
CA LYS A 138 -51.83 -12.87 -13.36
C LYS A 138 -50.96 -11.62 -13.59
N LEU A 139 -50.69 -10.87 -12.52
CA LEU A 139 -49.91 -9.63 -12.58
C LEU A 139 -48.43 -9.91 -12.90
N PRO A 140 -47.65 -8.92 -13.38
CA PRO A 140 -46.21 -9.08 -13.57
C PRO A 140 -45.48 -9.39 -12.26
N ARG A 141 -44.45 -10.25 -12.32
CA ARG A 141 -43.61 -10.62 -11.16
C ARG A 141 -42.47 -9.64 -10.89
N TYR A 142 -42.24 -8.71 -11.80
CA TYR A 142 -41.17 -7.75 -11.72
C TYR A 142 -41.70 -6.37 -12.07
N GLN A 143 -41.15 -5.37 -11.41
CA GLN A 143 -41.33 -3.97 -11.71
C GLN A 143 -40.05 -3.45 -12.35
N ILE A 144 -40.18 -2.80 -13.49
CA ILE A 144 -39.07 -2.10 -14.13
C ILE A 144 -39.16 -0.63 -13.70
N THR A 145 -38.06 -0.08 -13.18
CA THR A 145 -37.95 1.30 -12.67
C THR A 145 -36.84 2.06 -13.39
#